data_AF-A0A9W3BAG4-F1
#
_entry.id   AF-A0A9W3BAG4-F1
#
_cell.length_a   1.000
_cell.length_b   1.000
_cell.length_c   1.000
_cell.angle_alpha   90.00
_cell.angle_beta   90.00
_cell.angle_gamma   90.00
#
_symmetry.space_group_name_H-M   'P 1'
#
loop_
_entity.id
_entity.type
_entity.pdbx_description
1 polymer ?
#
loop_
_entity_poly.entity_id
_entity_poly.type
_entity_poly.pdbx_seq_one_letter_code
_entity_poly.pdbx_strand_id
1 'polypeptide(L)'
;MNHNSVMWPYLELADVMLKLRNLEEIKECVHNIVERIDSIKKKGELWIEEKETSTFIDIKHYITEKTLEVVQSLISITSSTIQKFVDSPSEQADTDAFNVLNSSSIDLESEKFQETFRELDSCVTLQRNILKRIHQQLQDPQTLKQKVDDDSASNLKVMETFEGKLNEFKVQSKHKVKAANTFRSHLQSQYESLLKEISDSQVMDKEQDTKIELMAVKTGFLVKNQEDINKYIEAILHEQGDFSYHMENALHKRVSWELLCKETGNLSVKCFKDCPHIIGHHEQQISEGGEADLYIHLESCKKNPGHTKFVPIDTFTLEHLPEIHRYIDLYALIRSAADLTVRVSVTMTSPDRPEFWPNTNIPYFLYHVRESESLRTGSGRVSRVVKGKEEMCQCTQCKLSASPNKDWWTITVWTAASLVFDETEANHTSLRFFYDKTDNPEITVTVVVRELLKDVSVDYCVFDCVTCDKTLVDKLEPLVQKCDDLYLKVNEKYKKTKDIHQLMFIVSHPHGCTKRLSIGRWQKKYLMGNRSKKYTYFTCTCPGSSGASVYCLGPGSATCGSRATCGSLDVKLRLFRSIRKYYLFYRNFFSQKVLNRLTRIRN
;
A
#
# COMPACT_ATOMS: atom_id res chain seq x y z
N MET A 1 -30.65 -45.69 56.74
CA MET A 1 -29.54 -44.74 56.59
C MET A 1 -29.34 -44.49 55.11
N ASN A 2 -29.68 -43.30 54.62
CA ASN A 2 -29.09 -42.68 53.42
C ASN A 2 -29.56 -41.22 53.39
N HIS A 3 -28.91 -40.40 54.22
CA HIS A 3 -28.89 -38.95 54.06
C HIS A 3 -27.92 -38.64 52.93
N ASN A 4 -28.43 -38.45 51.72
CA ASN A 4 -27.75 -37.74 50.64
C ASN A 4 -28.82 -37.27 49.66
N SER A 5 -29.54 -36.23 50.08
CA SER A 5 -30.43 -35.48 49.20
C SER A 5 -30.33 -34.01 49.59
N VAL A 6 -30.23 -33.16 48.56
CA VAL A 6 -30.29 -31.69 48.59
C VAL A 6 -28.98 -30.98 49.00
N MET A 7 -27.97 -31.00 48.13
CA MET A 7 -26.87 -30.02 48.19
C MET A 7 -26.44 -29.45 46.83
N TRP A 8 -27.23 -29.68 45.78
CA TRP A 8 -26.97 -29.20 44.41
C TRP A 8 -27.55 -27.80 44.06
N PRO A 9 -28.65 -27.28 44.65
CA PRO A 9 -29.16 -25.95 44.29
C PRO A 9 -28.26 -24.77 44.71
N TYR A 10 -27.37 -24.99 45.69
CA TYR A 10 -26.62 -23.89 46.31
C TYR A 10 -25.38 -23.49 45.51
N LEU A 11 -24.75 -24.44 44.81
CA LEU A 11 -23.54 -24.19 44.03
C LEU A 11 -23.86 -23.47 42.71
N GLU A 12 -24.95 -23.86 42.03
CA GLU A 12 -25.42 -23.17 40.83
C GLU A 12 -25.92 -21.76 41.15
N LEU A 13 -26.63 -21.57 42.27
CA LEU A 13 -27.04 -20.26 42.74
C LEU A 13 -25.83 -19.37 43.10
N ALA A 14 -24.78 -19.94 43.71
CA ALA A 14 -23.55 -19.24 44.02
C ALA A 14 -22.79 -18.80 42.74
N ASP A 15 -22.75 -19.63 41.70
CA ASP A 15 -22.16 -19.28 40.40
C ASP A 15 -22.92 -18.14 39.70
N VAL A 16 -24.26 -18.21 39.70
CA VAL A 16 -25.12 -17.14 39.15
C VAL A 16 -24.91 -15.83 39.93
N MET A 17 -24.87 -15.87 41.26
CA MET A 17 -24.61 -14.68 42.08
C MET A 17 -23.21 -14.09 41.83
N LEU A 18 -22.21 -14.93 41.58
CA LEU A 18 -20.85 -14.49 41.23
C LEU A 18 -20.82 -13.80 39.86
N LYS A 19 -21.49 -14.37 38.86
CA LYS A 19 -21.59 -13.78 37.51
C LYS A 19 -22.34 -12.45 37.53
N LEU A 20 -23.43 -12.34 38.29
CA LEU A 20 -24.17 -11.08 38.46
C LEU A 20 -23.30 -10.00 39.12
N ARG A 21 -22.51 -10.36 40.13
CA ARG A 21 -21.56 -9.42 40.76
C ARG A 21 -20.50 -8.93 39.78
N ASN A 22 -19.95 -9.82 38.96
CA ASN A 22 -18.98 -9.45 37.93
C ASN A 22 -19.57 -8.47 36.90
N LEU A 23 -20.85 -8.64 36.52
CA LEU A 23 -21.54 -7.71 35.63
C LEU A 23 -21.71 -6.32 36.26
N GLU A 24 -22.00 -6.24 37.56
CA GLU A 24 -22.09 -4.96 38.27
C GLU A 24 -20.73 -4.25 38.36
N GLU A 25 -19.64 -5.00 38.62
CA GLU A 25 -18.27 -4.45 38.59
C GLU A 25 -17.90 -3.89 37.21
N ILE A 26 -18.25 -4.61 36.13
CA ILE A 26 -18.01 -4.14 34.75
C ILE A 26 -18.81 -2.88 34.46
N LYS A 27 -20.08 -2.83 34.87
CA LYS A 27 -20.95 -1.66 34.71
C LYS A 27 -20.37 -0.43 35.40
N GLU A 28 -19.88 -0.57 36.63
CA GLU A 28 -19.22 0.52 37.36
C GLU A 28 -17.93 0.99 36.65
N CYS A 29 -17.13 0.07 36.14
CA CYS A 29 -15.90 0.40 35.40
C CYS A 29 -16.19 1.15 34.09
N VAL A 30 -17.22 0.73 33.34
CA VAL A 30 -17.65 1.41 32.11
C VAL A 30 -18.19 2.80 32.44
N HIS A 31 -18.98 2.93 33.51
CA HIS A 31 -19.49 4.22 33.96
C HIS A 31 -18.36 5.22 34.25
N ASN A 32 -17.33 4.81 35.00
CA ASN A 32 -16.16 5.63 35.29
C ASN A 32 -15.39 6.06 34.04
N ILE A 33 -15.37 5.23 32.99
CA ILE A 33 -14.74 5.59 31.72
C ILE A 33 -15.55 6.64 30.97
N VAL A 34 -16.87 6.50 30.95
CA VAL A 34 -17.77 7.47 30.33
C VAL A 34 -17.60 8.84 30.98
N GLU A 35 -17.59 8.91 32.33
CA GLU A 35 -17.35 10.17 33.04
C GLU A 35 -15.99 10.81 32.71
N ARG A 36 -14.93 9.99 32.54
CA ARG A 36 -13.61 10.49 32.12
C ARG A 36 -13.64 11.06 30.71
N ILE A 37 -14.32 10.40 29.78
CA ILE A 37 -14.48 10.89 28.39
C ILE A 37 -15.20 12.23 28.39
N ASP A 38 -16.28 12.36 29.15
CA ASP A 38 -17.05 13.60 29.25
C ASP A 38 -16.24 14.73 29.88
N SER A 39 -15.44 14.44 30.90
CA SER A 39 -14.52 15.41 31.51
C SER A 39 -13.44 15.91 30.54
N ILE A 40 -12.83 15.00 29.77
CA ILE A 40 -11.83 15.36 28.74
C ILE A 40 -12.47 16.24 27.66
N LYS A 41 -13.67 15.87 27.20
CA LYS A 41 -14.42 16.61 26.19
C LYS A 41 -14.76 18.02 26.69
N LYS A 42 -15.34 18.13 27.89
CA LYS A 42 -15.70 19.41 28.51
C LYS A 42 -14.49 20.34 28.66
N LYS A 43 -13.34 19.78 29.05
CA LYS A 43 -12.10 20.56 29.16
C LYS A 43 -11.59 21.05 27.79
N GLY A 44 -11.67 20.19 26.76
CA GLY A 44 -11.33 20.57 25.39
C GLY A 44 -12.23 21.68 24.84
N GLU A 45 -13.53 21.63 25.15
CA GLU A 45 -14.51 22.66 24.78
C GLU A 45 -14.24 23.99 25.50
N LEU A 46 -13.94 23.97 26.81
CA LEU A 46 -13.56 25.16 27.58
C LEU A 46 -12.30 25.84 27.02
N TRP A 47 -11.28 25.07 26.63
CA TRP A 47 -10.08 25.62 26.00
C TRP A 47 -10.34 26.32 24.66
N ILE A 48 -11.37 25.89 23.93
CA ILE A 48 -11.79 26.52 22.67
C ILE A 48 -12.55 27.81 22.95
N GLU A 49 -13.40 27.83 23.99
CA GLU A 49 -14.26 28.96 24.33
C GLU A 49 -13.52 30.08 25.07
N GLU A 50 -12.63 29.74 25.99
CA GLU A 50 -12.02 30.70 26.92
C GLU A 50 -10.77 31.41 26.37
N LYS A 51 -10.32 31.07 25.15
CA LYS A 51 -9.07 31.58 24.55
C LYS A 51 -7.89 31.51 25.54
N GLU A 52 -7.84 30.46 26.37
CA GLU A 52 -6.71 30.24 27.27
C GLU A 52 -5.39 30.29 26.48
N THR A 53 -4.32 30.77 27.11
CA THR A 53 -3.00 30.96 26.48
C THR A 53 -2.31 29.66 26.08
N SER A 54 -2.95 28.51 26.27
CA SER A 54 -2.49 27.21 25.81
C SER A 54 -2.45 27.17 24.28
N THR A 55 -1.32 26.74 23.73
CA THR A 55 -1.19 26.67 22.28
C THR A 55 -2.05 25.55 21.72
N PHE A 56 -2.42 25.64 20.44
CA PHE A 56 -3.11 24.55 19.73
C PHE A 56 -2.36 23.19 19.85
N ILE A 57 -1.02 23.25 20.00
CA ILE A 57 -0.17 22.08 20.19
C ILE A 57 -0.42 21.45 21.57
N ASP A 58 -0.55 22.25 22.62
CA ASP A 58 -0.79 21.77 23.99
C ASP A 58 -2.18 21.12 24.12
N ILE A 59 -3.20 21.74 23.51
CA ILE A 59 -4.56 21.20 23.46
C ILE A 59 -4.57 19.84 22.75
N LYS A 60 -3.92 19.77 21.58
CA LYS A 60 -3.83 18.53 20.80
C LYS A 60 -3.06 17.44 21.55
N HIS A 61 -1.97 17.79 22.23
CA HIS A 61 -1.19 16.85 23.03
C HIS A 61 -2.03 16.27 24.17
N TYR A 62 -2.70 17.12 24.95
CA TYR A 62 -3.55 16.69 26.06
C TYR A 62 -4.68 15.75 25.62
N ILE A 63 -5.41 16.08 24.55
CA ILE A 63 -6.50 15.23 24.04
C ILE A 63 -5.95 13.87 23.61
N THR A 64 -4.79 13.86 22.93
CA THR A 64 -4.16 12.62 22.44
C THR A 64 -3.72 11.72 23.60
N GLU A 65 -3.05 12.31 24.61
CA GLU A 65 -2.59 11.60 25.80
C GLU A 65 -3.77 11.01 26.60
N LYS A 66 -4.80 11.81 26.89
CA LYS A 66 -5.96 11.36 27.67
C LYS A 66 -6.84 10.37 26.93
N THR A 67 -6.95 10.47 25.61
CA THR A 67 -7.60 9.44 24.78
C THR A 67 -6.86 8.11 24.88
N LEU A 68 -5.53 8.12 24.88
CA LEU A 68 -4.72 6.92 25.01
C LEU A 68 -4.91 6.23 26.38
N GLU A 69 -4.96 7.01 27.46
CA GLU A 69 -5.25 6.48 28.81
C GLU A 69 -6.63 5.81 28.90
N VAL A 70 -7.65 6.38 28.25
CA VAL A 70 -9.00 5.80 28.18
C VAL A 70 -8.97 4.47 27.42
N VAL A 71 -8.31 4.42 26.27
CA VAL A 71 -8.18 3.20 25.45
C VAL A 71 -7.44 2.09 26.23
N GLN A 72 -6.37 2.44 26.94
CA GLN A 72 -5.63 1.48 27.78
C GLN A 72 -6.49 0.95 28.94
N SER A 73 -7.31 1.82 29.55
CA SER A 73 -8.25 1.42 30.61
C SER A 73 -9.30 0.42 30.08
N LEU A 74 -9.85 0.66 28.89
CA LEU A 74 -10.78 -0.27 28.22
C LEU A 74 -10.14 -1.63 27.95
N ILE A 75 -8.92 -1.64 27.40
CA ILE A 75 -8.19 -2.88 27.11
C ILE A 75 -7.95 -3.67 28.41
N SER A 76 -7.58 -3.00 29.50
CA SER A 76 -7.36 -3.65 30.81
C SER A 76 -8.64 -4.27 31.37
N ILE A 77 -9.80 -3.60 31.24
CA ILE A 77 -11.11 -4.15 31.62
C ILE A 77 -11.43 -5.39 30.78
N THR A 78 -11.24 -5.31 29.46
CA THR A 78 -11.51 -6.44 28.56
C THR A 78 -10.60 -7.63 28.90
N SER A 79 -9.30 -7.42 29.13
CA SER A 79 -8.36 -8.49 29.47
C SER A 79 -8.64 -9.11 30.84
N SER A 80 -8.96 -8.31 31.85
CA SER A 80 -9.30 -8.82 33.20
C SER A 80 -10.65 -9.56 33.22
N THR A 81 -11.62 -9.09 32.45
CA THR A 81 -12.92 -9.75 32.28
C THR A 81 -12.76 -11.09 31.57
N ILE A 82 -12.03 -11.13 30.45
CA ILE A 82 -11.77 -12.37 29.71
C ILE A 82 -11.04 -13.39 30.60
N GLN A 83 -10.05 -12.97 31.40
CA GLN A 83 -9.35 -13.87 32.32
C GLN A 83 -10.31 -14.47 33.38
N LYS A 84 -11.18 -13.65 33.98
CA LYS A 84 -12.20 -14.12 34.95
C LYS A 84 -13.20 -15.12 34.35
N PHE A 85 -13.51 -15.02 33.05
CA PHE A 85 -14.39 -15.95 32.34
C PHE A 85 -13.69 -17.24 31.88
N VAL A 86 -12.39 -17.20 31.61
CA VAL A 86 -11.59 -18.35 31.16
C VAL A 86 -11.22 -19.30 32.32
N ASP A 87 -11.15 -18.79 33.55
CA ASP A 87 -10.78 -19.58 34.74
C ASP A 87 -11.95 -20.36 35.38
N SER A 88 -13.13 -20.41 34.75
CA SER A 88 -14.26 -21.26 35.19
C SER A 88 -14.41 -22.52 34.31
N PRO A 89 -14.69 -23.71 34.87
CA PRO A 89 -14.81 -24.92 34.08
C PRO A 89 -16.13 -24.94 33.30
N SER A 90 -16.04 -25.06 31.97
CA SER A 90 -17.22 -25.14 31.09
C SER A 90 -17.43 -26.55 30.53
N GLU A 91 -18.62 -27.11 30.71
CA GLU A 91 -19.18 -28.19 29.89
C GLU A 91 -20.02 -27.62 28.73
N GLN A 92 -20.05 -28.38 27.64
CA GLN A 92 -20.75 -28.10 26.37
C GLN A 92 -22.26 -28.37 26.48
N ALA A 93 -23.11 -27.53 25.90
CA ALA A 93 -24.34 -27.96 25.21
C ALA A 93 -25.05 -26.83 24.41
N ASP A 94 -25.30 -27.16 23.15
CA ASP A 94 -26.49 -26.96 22.30
C ASP A 94 -27.20 -25.61 22.09
N THR A 95 -27.06 -25.18 20.83
CA THR A 95 -28.07 -24.57 19.97
C THR A 95 -29.35 -25.40 19.87
N ASP A 96 -30.44 -24.97 20.51
CA ASP A 96 -31.82 -25.32 20.11
C ASP A 96 -32.91 -24.41 20.75
N ALA A 97 -32.64 -23.11 20.87
CA ALA A 97 -33.62 -22.13 21.37
C ALA A 97 -33.83 -20.99 20.35
N PHE A 98 -34.58 -21.27 19.27
CA PHE A 98 -35.04 -20.19 18.38
C PHE A 98 -36.47 -20.36 17.81
N ASN A 99 -37.26 -21.32 18.30
CA ASN A 99 -38.59 -21.60 17.72
C ASN A 99 -39.77 -21.47 18.67
N VAL A 100 -39.61 -20.85 19.84
CA VAL A 100 -40.74 -20.60 20.76
C VAL A 100 -40.77 -19.13 21.13
N LEU A 101 -41.38 -18.32 20.28
CA LEU A 101 -42.02 -17.03 20.63
C LEU A 101 -42.73 -16.51 19.37
N ASN A 102 -43.74 -17.25 18.93
CA ASN A 102 -44.77 -16.76 18.01
C ASN A 102 -46.11 -17.27 18.50
N SER A 103 -46.62 -16.66 19.57
CA SER A 103 -48.05 -16.50 19.85
C SER A 103 -48.25 -15.90 21.24
N SER A 104 -48.56 -14.61 21.30
CA SER A 104 -49.74 -14.06 22.00
C SER A 104 -49.54 -12.57 22.27
N SER A 105 -50.43 -11.79 21.63
CA SER A 105 -51.04 -10.54 22.11
C SER A 105 -50.27 -9.72 23.16
N ILE A 106 -49.58 -8.69 22.70
CA ILE A 106 -49.39 -7.44 23.45
C ILE A 106 -49.91 -6.33 22.53
N ASP A 107 -51.14 -5.93 22.78
CA ASP A 107 -51.80 -4.81 22.13
C ASP A 107 -51.75 -3.61 23.08
N LEU A 108 -50.97 -2.60 22.66
CA LEU A 108 -51.04 -1.15 22.89
C LEU A 108 -49.71 -0.47 23.26
N GLU A 109 -49.40 0.50 22.40
CA GLU A 109 -48.42 1.59 22.46
C GLU A 109 -46.93 1.22 22.37
N SER A 110 -46.27 1.41 21.23
CA SER A 110 -46.35 2.60 20.35
C SER A 110 -46.68 2.23 18.90
N GLU A 111 -47.91 2.54 18.43
CA GLU A 111 -48.27 2.46 17.00
C GLU A 111 -47.29 3.23 16.13
N LYS A 112 -46.82 4.37 16.62
CA LYS A 112 -45.78 5.21 16.00
C LYS A 112 -44.46 4.44 15.82
N PHE A 113 -44.08 3.62 16.79
CA PHE A 113 -42.87 2.80 16.74
C PHE A 113 -43.01 1.61 15.79
N GLN A 114 -44.18 0.96 15.76
CA GLN A 114 -44.45 -0.09 14.77
C GLN A 114 -44.52 0.47 13.35
N GLU A 115 -45.03 1.68 13.18
CA GLU A 115 -45.07 2.40 11.91
C GLU A 115 -43.65 2.75 11.43
N THR A 116 -42.81 3.34 12.29
CA THR A 116 -41.38 3.58 11.98
C THR A 116 -40.66 2.30 11.56
N PHE A 117 -40.90 1.17 12.25
CA PHE A 117 -40.30 -0.11 11.87
C PHE A 117 -40.80 -0.65 10.53
N ARG A 118 -42.09 -0.51 10.22
CA ARG A 118 -42.66 -0.90 8.92
C ARG A 118 -42.10 -0.04 7.77
N GLU A 119 -41.94 1.25 8.00
CA GLU A 119 -41.30 2.16 7.03
C GLU A 119 -39.83 1.80 6.80
N LEU A 120 -39.11 1.46 7.87
CA LEU A 120 -37.70 1.07 7.82
C LEU A 120 -37.49 -0.24 7.06
N ASP A 121 -38.32 -1.24 7.34
CA ASP A 121 -38.26 -2.55 6.66
C ASP A 121 -38.62 -2.45 5.17
N SER A 122 -39.62 -1.62 4.84
CA SER A 122 -39.97 -1.29 3.46
C SER A 122 -38.80 -0.62 2.73
N CYS A 123 -38.12 0.35 3.36
CA CYS A 123 -36.96 1.03 2.79
C CYS A 123 -35.77 0.10 2.57
N VAL A 124 -35.45 -0.76 3.54
CA VAL A 124 -34.37 -1.76 3.45
C VAL A 124 -34.66 -2.75 2.32
N THR A 125 -35.91 -3.22 2.21
CA THR A 125 -36.34 -4.12 1.15
C THR A 125 -36.22 -3.48 -0.24
N LEU A 126 -36.60 -2.21 -0.36
CA LEU A 126 -36.44 -1.45 -1.61
C LEU A 126 -34.97 -1.33 -2.02
N GLN A 127 -34.08 -0.97 -1.07
CA GLN A 127 -32.63 -0.86 -1.32
C GLN A 127 -32.01 -2.20 -1.72
N ARG A 128 -32.35 -3.29 -1.03
CA ARG A 128 -31.91 -4.65 -1.37
C ARG A 128 -32.30 -5.02 -2.81
N ASN A 129 -33.51 -4.67 -3.23
CA ASN A 129 -33.98 -4.93 -4.60
C ASN A 129 -33.27 -4.07 -5.65
N ILE A 130 -32.95 -2.81 -5.34
CA ILE A 130 -32.14 -1.94 -6.22
C ILE A 130 -30.74 -2.51 -6.40
N LEU A 131 -30.08 -2.94 -5.32
CA LEU A 131 -28.74 -3.53 -5.37
C LEU A 131 -28.72 -4.85 -6.15
N LYS A 132 -29.71 -5.72 -5.95
CA LYS A 132 -29.89 -6.94 -6.75
C LYS A 132 -30.01 -6.64 -8.25
N ARG A 133 -30.80 -5.62 -8.63
CA ARG A 133 -30.92 -5.21 -10.04
C ARG A 133 -29.60 -4.67 -10.60
N ILE A 134 -28.82 -3.92 -9.83
CA ILE A 134 -27.50 -3.43 -10.25
C ILE A 134 -26.54 -4.60 -10.48
N HIS A 135 -26.51 -5.56 -9.55
CA HIS A 135 -25.68 -6.77 -9.68
C HIS A 135 -26.08 -7.58 -10.92
N GLN A 136 -27.38 -7.72 -11.19
CA GLN A 136 -27.86 -8.41 -12.39
C GLN A 136 -27.53 -7.63 -13.69
N GLN A 137 -27.55 -6.29 -13.64
CA GLN A 137 -27.08 -5.43 -14.73
C GLN A 137 -25.57 -5.47 -14.93
N LEU A 138 -24.77 -5.87 -13.92
CA LEU A 138 -23.32 -6.08 -14.03
C LEU A 138 -22.95 -7.42 -14.67
N GLN A 139 -23.90 -8.36 -14.76
CA GLN A 139 -23.71 -9.64 -15.45
C GLN A 139 -23.99 -9.55 -16.97
N ASP A 140 -24.84 -8.63 -17.42
CA ASP A 140 -25.20 -8.43 -18.84
C ASP A 140 -24.04 -7.92 -19.76
N PRO A 141 -23.00 -7.21 -19.28
CA PRO A 141 -21.80 -6.91 -20.07
C PRO A 141 -21.00 -8.15 -20.50
N GLN A 142 -21.24 -9.33 -19.91
CA GLN A 142 -20.64 -10.59 -20.37
C GLN A 142 -21.19 -11.02 -21.74
N THR A 143 -22.40 -10.57 -22.11
CA THR A 143 -23.04 -10.84 -23.41
C THR A 143 -22.44 -9.99 -24.55
N LEU A 144 -21.80 -8.86 -24.24
CA LEU A 144 -21.09 -8.03 -25.23
C LEU A 144 -19.71 -8.58 -25.62
N LYS A 145 -19.16 -9.50 -24.82
CA LYS A 145 -17.89 -10.21 -25.10
C LYS A 145 -17.98 -11.04 -26.38
N GLN A 146 -19.17 -11.55 -26.72
CA GLN A 146 -19.42 -12.35 -27.93
C GLN A 146 -19.54 -11.55 -29.23
N LYS A 147 -19.75 -10.23 -29.19
CA LYS A 147 -19.95 -9.40 -30.41
C LYS A 147 -18.71 -8.65 -30.88
N VAL A 148 -17.67 -8.56 -30.04
CA VAL A 148 -16.45 -7.78 -30.34
C VAL A 148 -15.37 -8.64 -31.02
N ASP A 149 -15.50 -9.97 -30.98
CA ASP A 149 -14.54 -10.89 -31.60
C ASP A 149 -14.71 -11.05 -33.13
N ASP A 150 -15.79 -10.51 -33.74
CA ASP A 150 -16.16 -10.85 -35.12
C ASP A 150 -16.04 -9.75 -36.20
N ASP A 151 -15.73 -8.47 -35.89
CA ASP A 151 -15.56 -7.50 -36.99
C ASP A 151 -14.62 -6.32 -36.69
N SER A 152 -13.66 -6.08 -37.58
CA SER A 152 -12.50 -5.20 -37.33
C SER A 152 -12.65 -3.76 -37.83
N ALA A 153 -13.71 -3.43 -38.57
CA ALA A 153 -13.83 -2.14 -39.26
C ALA A 153 -14.85 -1.14 -38.67
N SER A 154 -15.81 -1.55 -37.82
CA SER A 154 -16.88 -0.67 -37.29
C SER A 154 -16.57 -0.03 -35.91
N ASN A 155 -15.37 -0.30 -35.38
CA ASN A 155 -15.11 -0.26 -33.94
C ASN A 155 -15.09 1.12 -33.25
N LEU A 156 -14.81 2.23 -33.95
CA LEU A 156 -14.67 3.53 -33.26
C LEU A 156 -16.02 4.05 -32.72
N LYS A 157 -17.08 3.94 -33.53
CA LYS A 157 -18.41 4.45 -33.17
C LYS A 157 -19.10 3.56 -32.13
N VAL A 158 -18.85 2.25 -32.19
CA VAL A 158 -19.32 1.27 -31.20
C VAL A 158 -18.61 1.49 -29.87
N MET A 159 -17.30 1.75 -29.88
CA MET A 159 -16.53 2.05 -28.66
C MET A 159 -16.88 3.41 -28.05
N GLU A 160 -17.09 4.46 -28.83
CA GLU A 160 -17.56 5.76 -28.31
C GLU A 160 -18.96 5.64 -27.69
N THR A 161 -19.85 4.85 -28.32
CA THR A 161 -21.19 4.55 -27.77
C THR A 161 -21.09 3.72 -26.49
N PHE A 162 -20.16 2.78 -26.42
CA PHE A 162 -19.92 1.94 -25.26
C PHE A 162 -19.29 2.73 -24.09
N GLU A 163 -18.31 3.58 -24.37
CA GLU A 163 -17.68 4.47 -23.40
C GLU A 163 -18.66 5.51 -22.86
N GLY A 164 -19.55 6.04 -23.70
CA GLY A 164 -20.68 6.89 -23.31
C GLY A 164 -21.63 6.18 -22.34
N LYS A 165 -22.13 4.99 -22.71
CA LYS A 165 -23.01 4.17 -21.85
C LYS A 165 -22.33 3.77 -20.54
N LEU A 166 -21.02 3.52 -20.56
CA LEU A 166 -20.24 3.17 -19.38
C LEU A 166 -20.06 4.36 -18.42
N ASN A 167 -19.78 5.55 -18.95
CA ASN A 167 -19.69 6.75 -18.13
C ASN A 167 -21.04 7.11 -17.50
N GLU A 168 -22.12 6.96 -18.25
CA GLU A 168 -23.48 7.10 -17.73
C GLU A 168 -23.76 6.09 -16.60
N PHE A 169 -23.39 4.82 -16.79
CA PHE A 169 -23.52 3.79 -15.77
C PHE A 169 -22.66 4.05 -14.52
N LYS A 170 -21.42 4.54 -14.67
CA LYS A 170 -20.54 4.92 -13.54
C LYS A 170 -21.15 6.06 -12.74
N VAL A 171 -21.70 7.07 -13.42
CA VAL A 171 -22.39 8.19 -12.77
C VAL A 171 -23.63 7.69 -12.03
N GLN A 172 -24.46 6.85 -12.65
CA GLN A 172 -25.64 6.27 -12.00
C GLN A 172 -25.28 5.40 -10.79
N SER A 173 -24.26 4.55 -10.91
CA SER A 173 -23.79 3.69 -9.81
C SER A 173 -23.23 4.50 -8.64
N LYS A 174 -22.45 5.55 -8.93
CA LYS A 174 -21.93 6.46 -7.89
C LYS A 174 -23.06 7.19 -7.16
N HIS A 175 -24.11 7.61 -7.88
CA HIS A 175 -25.30 8.19 -7.27
C HIS A 175 -26.05 7.20 -6.39
N LYS A 176 -26.21 5.95 -6.82
CA LYS A 176 -26.88 4.89 -6.05
C LYS A 176 -26.09 4.49 -4.79
N VAL A 177 -24.76 4.39 -4.88
CA VAL A 177 -23.89 4.16 -3.71
C VAL A 177 -23.95 5.33 -2.74
N LYS A 178 -23.96 6.57 -3.24
CA LYS A 178 -24.13 7.76 -2.40
C LYS A 178 -25.49 7.75 -1.69
N ALA A 179 -26.57 7.39 -2.39
CA ALA A 179 -27.89 7.28 -1.78
C ALA A 179 -27.94 6.18 -0.70
N ALA A 180 -27.32 5.02 -0.94
CA ALA A 180 -27.20 3.95 0.06
C ALA A 180 -26.40 4.39 1.30
N ASN A 181 -25.32 5.16 1.12
CA ASN A 181 -24.54 5.73 2.22
C ASN A 181 -25.34 6.78 3.02
N THR A 182 -26.11 7.64 2.34
CA THR A 182 -26.99 8.60 3.02
C THR A 182 -28.08 7.90 3.81
N PHE A 183 -28.65 6.82 3.26
CA PHE A 183 -29.62 5.98 3.97
C PHE A 183 -29.00 5.31 5.19
N ARG A 184 -27.77 4.80 5.10
CA ARG A 184 -27.01 4.26 6.24
C ARG A 184 -26.83 5.28 7.35
N SER A 185 -26.45 6.51 7.01
CA SER A 185 -26.33 7.59 7.99
C SER A 185 -27.66 7.93 8.66
N HIS A 186 -28.77 7.87 7.92
CA HIS A 186 -30.10 8.07 8.48
C HIS A 186 -30.51 6.94 9.44
N LEU A 187 -30.26 5.68 9.06
CA LEU A 187 -30.47 4.51 9.91
C LEU A 187 -29.68 4.58 11.21
N GLN A 188 -28.40 4.96 11.10
CA GLN A 188 -27.52 5.11 12.26
C GLN A 188 -28.06 6.19 13.22
N SER A 189 -28.51 7.33 12.69
CA SER A 189 -29.09 8.40 13.50
C SER A 189 -30.41 8.01 14.17
N GLN A 190 -31.26 7.24 13.47
CA GLN A 190 -32.50 6.69 14.05
C GLN A 190 -32.19 5.72 15.19
N TYR A 191 -31.17 4.87 15.01
CA TYR A 191 -30.71 3.93 16.04
C TYR A 191 -30.17 4.65 17.29
N GLU A 192 -29.34 5.67 17.10
CA GLU A 192 -28.80 6.49 18.19
C GLU A 192 -29.90 7.25 18.95
N SER A 193 -30.91 7.78 18.23
CA SER A 193 -32.07 8.42 18.86
C SER A 193 -32.87 7.43 19.71
N LEU A 194 -33.06 6.21 19.20
CA LEU A 194 -33.78 5.16 19.91
C LEU A 194 -33.04 4.68 21.16
N LEU A 195 -31.71 4.47 21.06
CA LEU A 195 -30.88 4.12 22.23
C LEU A 195 -30.98 5.19 23.32
N LYS A 196 -31.05 6.46 22.92
CA LYS A 196 -31.23 7.59 23.84
C LYS A 196 -32.59 7.55 24.53
N GLU A 197 -33.68 7.33 23.78
CA GLU A 197 -35.03 7.19 24.36
C GLU A 197 -35.12 6.03 25.36
N ILE A 198 -34.44 4.90 25.09
CA ILE A 198 -34.36 3.75 26.01
C ILE A 198 -33.58 4.14 27.28
N SER A 199 -32.47 4.85 27.12
CA SER A 199 -31.64 5.31 28.25
C SER A 199 -32.36 6.32 29.15
N ASP A 200 -33.23 7.16 28.58
CA ASP A 200 -33.95 8.21 29.30
C ASP A 200 -35.19 7.68 30.06
N SER A 201 -35.64 6.45 29.76
CA SER A 201 -36.84 5.83 30.36
C SER A 201 -36.55 5.05 31.65
N GLN A 202 -36.34 5.75 32.79
CA GLN A 202 -35.99 5.15 34.09
C GLN A 202 -37.17 4.67 34.98
N VAL A 203 -38.14 3.88 34.48
CA VAL A 203 -39.14 3.24 35.36
C VAL A 203 -39.18 1.74 35.11
N MET A 204 -38.84 0.97 36.15
CA MET A 204 -38.84 -0.50 36.14
C MET A 204 -40.25 -1.03 36.37
N ASP A 205 -40.88 -1.51 35.31
CA ASP A 205 -42.00 -2.46 35.40
C ASP A 205 -41.81 -3.60 34.39
N LYS A 206 -42.43 -4.76 34.63
CA LYS A 206 -42.29 -5.99 33.80
C LYS A 206 -42.60 -5.79 32.31
N GLU A 207 -43.38 -4.76 31.99
CA GLU A 207 -43.71 -4.35 30.63
C GLU A 207 -42.50 -3.74 29.87
N GLN A 208 -41.52 -3.20 30.61
CA GLN A 208 -40.27 -2.65 30.09
C GLN A 208 -39.32 -3.76 29.62
N ASP A 209 -39.25 -4.87 30.33
CA ASP A 209 -38.40 -6.03 29.98
C ASP A 209 -38.85 -6.66 28.66
N THR A 210 -40.15 -6.80 28.45
CA THR A 210 -40.70 -7.31 27.18
C THR A 210 -40.46 -6.34 26.01
N LYS A 211 -40.46 -5.02 26.27
CA LYS A 211 -40.08 -4.00 25.27
C LYS A 211 -38.59 -4.09 24.92
N ILE A 212 -37.71 -4.25 25.91
CA ILE A 212 -36.26 -4.42 25.71
C ILE A 212 -35.97 -5.69 24.90
N GLU A 213 -36.63 -6.80 25.22
CA GLU A 213 -36.44 -8.07 24.53
C GLU A 213 -36.93 -8.01 23.07
N LEU A 214 -38.10 -7.40 22.82
CA LEU A 214 -38.61 -7.16 21.47
C LEU A 214 -37.69 -6.21 20.67
N MET A 215 -37.12 -5.20 21.33
CA MET A 215 -36.15 -4.28 20.72
C MET A 215 -34.82 -4.98 20.40
N ALA A 216 -34.35 -5.89 21.26
CA ALA A 216 -33.15 -6.68 21.01
C ALA A 216 -33.31 -7.59 19.79
N VAL A 217 -34.45 -8.27 19.66
CA VAL A 217 -34.77 -9.11 18.49
C VAL A 217 -34.84 -8.27 17.20
N LYS A 218 -35.51 -7.12 17.24
CA LYS A 218 -35.60 -6.21 16.08
C LYS A 218 -34.26 -5.57 15.72
N THR A 219 -33.43 -5.25 16.71
CA THR A 219 -32.06 -4.75 16.51
C THR A 219 -31.20 -5.82 15.85
N GLY A 220 -31.30 -7.07 16.28
CA GLY A 220 -30.63 -8.21 15.64
C GLY A 220 -31.02 -8.37 14.16
N PHE A 221 -32.29 -8.14 13.82
CA PHE A 221 -32.76 -8.16 12.43
C PHE A 221 -32.16 -7.03 11.59
N LEU A 222 -32.06 -5.81 12.14
CA LEU A 222 -31.44 -4.66 11.46
C LEU A 222 -29.94 -4.86 11.24
N VAL A 223 -29.22 -5.38 12.24
CA VAL A 223 -27.79 -5.71 12.11
C VAL A 223 -27.56 -6.75 11.01
N LYS A 224 -28.37 -7.81 10.97
CA LYS A 224 -28.30 -8.83 9.92
C LYS A 224 -28.58 -8.26 8.52
N ASN A 225 -29.56 -7.36 8.40
CA ASN A 225 -29.83 -6.65 7.14
C ASN A 225 -28.68 -5.73 6.72
N GLN A 226 -28.01 -5.08 7.67
CA GLN A 226 -26.84 -4.25 7.40
C GLN A 226 -25.65 -5.08 6.89
N GLU A 227 -25.43 -6.28 7.45
CA GLU A 227 -24.42 -7.23 6.97
C GLU A 227 -24.71 -7.70 5.54
N ASP A 228 -25.97 -8.01 5.21
CA ASP A 228 -26.36 -8.38 3.85
C ASP A 228 -26.12 -7.25 2.83
N ILE A 229 -26.44 -6.01 3.20
CA ILE A 229 -26.18 -4.84 2.35
C ILE A 229 -24.67 -4.68 2.11
N ASN A 230 -23.85 -4.86 3.13
CA ASN A 230 -22.40 -4.79 3.00
C ASN A 230 -21.87 -5.84 2.02
N LYS A 231 -22.36 -7.08 2.09
CA LYS A 231 -22.00 -8.14 1.13
C LYS A 231 -22.34 -7.77 -0.32
N TYR A 232 -23.49 -7.13 -0.56
CA TYR A 232 -23.86 -6.67 -1.91
C TYR A 232 -22.96 -5.53 -2.40
N ILE A 233 -22.57 -4.58 -1.53
CA ILE A 233 -21.66 -3.49 -1.90
C ILE A 233 -20.28 -4.05 -2.26
N GLU A 234 -19.76 -4.98 -1.47
CA GLU A 234 -18.47 -5.63 -1.73
C GLU A 234 -18.47 -6.39 -3.07
N ALA A 235 -19.53 -7.14 -3.36
CA ALA A 235 -19.68 -7.83 -4.65
C ALA A 235 -19.67 -6.85 -5.85
N ILE A 236 -20.39 -5.73 -5.74
CA ILE A 236 -20.43 -4.68 -6.78
C ILE A 236 -19.04 -4.05 -6.99
N LEU A 237 -18.31 -3.76 -5.91
CA LEU A 237 -16.97 -3.18 -5.99
C LEU A 237 -15.97 -4.16 -6.62
N HIS A 238 -16.09 -5.44 -6.29
CA HIS A 238 -15.28 -6.50 -6.87
C HIS A 238 -15.51 -6.64 -8.39
N GLU A 239 -16.77 -6.71 -8.83
CA GLU A 239 -17.13 -6.79 -10.26
C GLU A 239 -16.67 -5.55 -11.05
N GLN A 240 -16.74 -4.35 -10.46
CA GLN A 240 -16.19 -3.14 -11.07
C GLN A 240 -14.66 -3.19 -11.23
N GLY A 241 -13.95 -3.78 -10.26
CA GLY A 241 -12.50 -3.98 -10.33
C GLY A 241 -12.12 -4.93 -11.46
N ASP A 242 -12.79 -6.07 -11.55
CA ASP A 242 -12.53 -7.11 -12.55
C ASP A 242 -12.84 -6.62 -13.98
N PHE A 243 -13.93 -5.88 -14.15
CA PHE A 243 -14.31 -5.29 -15.43
C PHE A 243 -13.34 -4.18 -15.89
N SER A 244 -12.84 -3.34 -14.95
CA SER A 244 -11.83 -2.33 -15.26
C SER A 244 -10.51 -2.97 -15.71
N TYR A 245 -10.13 -4.09 -15.09
CA TYR A 245 -8.94 -4.86 -15.46
C TYR A 245 -9.02 -5.44 -16.89
N HIS A 246 -10.17 -5.99 -17.28
CA HIS A 246 -10.35 -6.56 -18.62
C HIS A 246 -10.29 -5.51 -19.74
N MET A 247 -10.82 -4.31 -19.53
CA MET A 247 -10.80 -3.24 -20.52
C MET A 247 -9.42 -2.59 -20.67
N GLU A 248 -8.67 -2.45 -19.58
CA GLU A 248 -7.27 -1.99 -19.61
C GLU A 248 -6.38 -2.94 -20.42
N ASN A 249 -6.59 -4.25 -20.29
CA ASN A 249 -5.93 -5.26 -21.12
C ASN A 249 -6.29 -5.20 -22.61
N ALA A 250 -7.53 -4.81 -22.96
CA ALA A 250 -7.96 -4.67 -24.35
C ALA A 250 -7.32 -3.44 -25.02
N LEU A 251 -7.19 -2.32 -24.30
CA LEU A 251 -6.60 -1.07 -24.79
C LEU A 251 -5.06 -1.13 -24.90
N HIS A 252 -4.38 -1.90 -24.04
CA HIS A 252 -2.91 -2.05 -24.05
C HIS A 252 -2.35 -2.85 -25.23
N LYS A 253 -3.15 -3.70 -25.89
CA LYS A 253 -2.73 -4.48 -27.08
C LYS A 253 -2.28 -3.61 -28.28
N ARG A 254 -2.39 -2.28 -28.21
CA ARG A 254 -2.04 -1.36 -29.32
C ARG A 254 -0.78 -0.50 -29.11
N VAL A 255 -0.07 -0.57 -27.97
CA VAL A 255 1.08 0.34 -27.71
C VAL A 255 2.28 -0.36 -27.06
N SER A 256 3.16 -0.97 -27.85
CA SER A 256 4.62 -1.05 -27.61
C SER A 256 5.28 -1.82 -28.76
N TRP A 257 6.19 -1.20 -29.51
CA TRP A 257 6.93 -1.83 -30.62
C TRP A 257 8.38 -2.19 -30.26
N GLU A 258 8.76 -2.20 -28.97
CA GLU A 258 10.18 -2.30 -28.55
C GLU A 258 10.50 -3.48 -27.60
N LEU A 259 9.62 -4.46 -27.45
CA LEU A 259 9.77 -5.53 -26.44
C LEU A 259 9.74 -6.91 -27.09
N LEU A 260 10.81 -7.70 -26.88
CA LEU A 260 10.87 -9.11 -27.31
C LEU A 260 10.54 -10.02 -26.12
N CYS A 261 9.71 -11.03 -26.35
CA CYS A 261 9.51 -12.12 -25.39
C CYS A 261 10.53 -13.25 -25.66
N LYS A 262 11.45 -13.50 -24.71
CA LYS A 262 12.45 -14.60 -24.77
C LYS A 262 11.88 -15.96 -25.15
N GLU A 263 10.66 -16.30 -24.71
CA GLU A 263 10.06 -17.61 -25.02
C GLU A 263 9.50 -17.68 -26.44
N THR A 264 8.98 -16.57 -26.97
CA THR A 264 8.25 -16.59 -28.26
C THR A 264 9.05 -16.01 -29.42
N GLY A 265 10.16 -15.33 -29.15
CA GLY A 265 11.02 -14.72 -30.18
C GLY A 265 10.34 -13.60 -30.99
N ASN A 266 9.14 -13.17 -30.62
CA ASN A 266 8.36 -12.19 -31.37
C ASN A 266 8.40 -10.80 -30.72
N LEU A 267 8.56 -9.76 -31.55
CA LEU A 267 8.55 -8.34 -31.16
C LEU A 267 7.15 -7.78 -30.88
N SER A 268 6.08 -8.56 -31.14
CA SER A 268 4.70 -8.09 -31.15
C SER A 268 3.64 -9.15 -30.78
N VAL A 269 3.94 -10.14 -29.91
CA VAL A 269 2.98 -11.22 -29.55
C VAL A 269 2.69 -11.31 -28.05
N LYS A 270 1.39 -11.44 -27.71
CA LYS A 270 0.63 -11.97 -26.55
C LYS A 270 1.27 -12.18 -25.15
N CYS A 271 2.52 -11.83 -24.85
CA CYS A 271 2.97 -11.71 -23.47
C CYS A 271 2.48 -10.37 -22.91
N PHE A 272 1.92 -10.36 -21.71
CA PHE A 272 1.52 -9.11 -21.05
C PHE A 272 2.75 -8.30 -20.66
N LYS A 273 2.61 -6.97 -20.51
CA LYS A 273 3.71 -6.02 -20.24
C LYS A 273 4.59 -6.39 -19.02
N ASP A 274 4.07 -7.21 -18.11
CA ASP A 274 4.77 -7.72 -16.92
C ASP A 274 5.31 -9.14 -17.09
N CYS A 275 5.44 -9.62 -18.32
CA CYS A 275 5.97 -10.93 -18.63
C CYS A 275 7.50 -10.94 -18.39
N PRO A 276 8.05 -11.90 -17.62
CA PRO A 276 9.48 -11.96 -17.27
C PRO A 276 10.40 -12.26 -18.46
N HIS A 277 9.80 -12.57 -19.61
CA HIS A 277 10.46 -12.82 -20.88
C HIS A 277 10.75 -11.51 -21.65
N ILE A 278 10.22 -10.37 -21.21
CA ILE A 278 10.46 -9.07 -21.82
C ILE A 278 11.89 -8.60 -21.53
N ILE A 279 12.61 -8.18 -22.58
CA ILE A 279 13.98 -7.67 -22.55
C ILE A 279 13.95 -6.19 -22.96
N GLY A 280 14.82 -5.37 -22.36
CA GLY A 280 15.06 -3.98 -22.78
C GLY A 280 14.31 -2.90 -21.98
N HIS A 281 13.43 -3.26 -21.05
CA HIS A 281 12.76 -2.29 -20.20
C HIS A 281 13.57 -2.03 -18.92
N HIS A 282 14.26 -0.88 -18.83
CA HIS A 282 15.00 -0.47 -17.62
C HIS A 282 14.55 0.90 -17.16
N GLU A 283 14.41 1.05 -15.84
CA GLU A 283 13.97 2.29 -15.21
C GLU A 283 15.17 3.17 -14.90
N GLN A 284 15.72 3.75 -15.95
CA GLN A 284 16.77 4.74 -15.84
C GLN A 284 16.39 6.04 -16.50
N GLN A 285 17.07 7.08 -16.03
CA GLN A 285 16.83 8.45 -16.42
C GLN A 285 18.19 9.14 -16.52
N ILE A 286 18.42 9.75 -17.67
CA ILE A 286 19.56 10.62 -17.92
C ILE A 286 19.14 12.03 -17.49
N SER A 287 20.03 12.70 -16.76
CA SER A 287 19.86 14.05 -16.25
C SER A 287 20.80 14.98 -17.00
N GLU A 288 20.28 15.70 -18.01
CA GLU A 288 21.08 16.60 -18.86
C GLU A 288 21.60 17.81 -18.07
N GLY A 289 20.79 18.36 -17.16
CA GLY A 289 21.15 19.44 -16.23
C GLY A 289 21.78 18.97 -14.92
N GLY A 290 22.24 17.71 -14.83
CA GLY A 290 22.89 17.18 -13.62
C GLY A 290 21.94 17.09 -12.43
N GLU A 291 22.39 17.47 -11.23
CA GLU A 291 21.59 17.37 -9.98
C GLU A 291 20.32 18.24 -9.99
N ALA A 292 20.33 19.37 -10.71
CA ALA A 292 19.22 20.33 -10.73
C ALA A 292 17.94 19.72 -11.33
N ASP A 293 18.12 18.87 -12.34
CA ASP A 293 17.02 18.24 -13.08
C ASP A 293 16.34 17.11 -12.30
N LEU A 294 16.98 16.58 -11.24
CA LEU A 294 16.44 15.45 -10.47
C LEU A 294 15.10 15.81 -9.80
N TYR A 295 14.96 17.05 -9.30
CA TYR A 295 13.70 17.53 -8.72
C TYR A 295 12.63 17.77 -9.79
N ILE A 296 13.03 18.26 -10.96
CA ILE A 296 12.12 18.42 -12.11
C ILE A 296 11.58 17.05 -12.53
N HIS A 297 12.43 16.04 -12.56
CA HIS A 297 12.07 14.67 -12.87
C HIS A 297 11.15 14.03 -11.82
N LEU A 298 11.39 14.33 -10.55
CA LEU A 298 10.50 13.94 -9.45
C LEU A 298 9.12 14.60 -9.62
N GLU A 299 9.04 15.91 -9.75
CA GLU A 299 7.77 16.65 -9.88
C GLU A 299 6.98 16.27 -11.14
N SER A 300 7.67 16.05 -12.26
CA SER A 300 7.07 15.70 -13.54
C SER A 300 6.89 14.19 -13.75
N CYS A 301 7.15 13.37 -12.71
CA CYS A 301 7.08 11.93 -12.81
C CYS A 301 5.67 11.47 -13.20
N LYS A 302 5.58 10.81 -14.36
CA LYS A 302 4.32 10.26 -14.87
C LYS A 302 4.03 8.88 -14.31
N LYS A 303 5.07 8.15 -13.88
CA LYS A 303 4.94 6.76 -13.44
C LYS A 303 4.23 6.65 -12.10
N ASN A 304 4.62 7.49 -11.15
CA ASN A 304 3.94 7.61 -9.87
C ASN A 304 3.70 9.09 -9.57
N PRO A 305 2.65 9.70 -10.17
CA PRO A 305 2.40 11.12 -10.00
C PRO A 305 2.27 11.53 -8.53
N GLY A 306 3.08 12.49 -8.12
CA GLY A 306 3.15 12.98 -6.73
C GLY A 306 3.73 11.98 -5.71
N HIS A 307 4.19 10.81 -6.17
CA HIS A 307 4.84 9.77 -5.36
C HIS A 307 4.11 9.44 -4.05
N THR A 308 2.78 9.45 -4.06
CA THR A 308 1.96 9.29 -2.83
C THR A 308 2.10 7.93 -2.15
N LYS A 309 2.61 6.93 -2.87
CA LYS A 309 2.90 5.59 -2.36
C LYS A 309 4.35 5.41 -1.88
N PHE A 310 5.17 6.45 -1.97
CA PHE A 310 6.55 6.47 -1.51
C PHE A 310 6.63 7.17 -0.15
N VAL A 311 6.80 6.38 0.90
CA VAL A 311 6.97 6.89 2.26
C VAL A 311 8.38 7.47 2.39
N PRO A 312 8.55 8.76 2.73
CA PRO A 312 9.85 9.30 3.14
C PRO A 312 10.43 8.47 4.29
N ILE A 313 11.68 8.02 4.17
CA ILE A 313 12.23 7.09 5.17
C ILE A 313 12.33 7.72 6.55
N ASP A 314 12.60 9.02 6.61
CA ASP A 314 12.69 9.79 7.85
C ASP A 314 11.35 9.86 8.60
N THR A 315 10.24 9.78 7.87
CA THR A 315 8.88 9.74 8.44
C THR A 315 8.31 8.34 8.60
N PHE A 316 9.04 7.30 8.19
CA PHE A 316 8.54 5.92 8.25
C PHE A 316 8.37 5.46 9.70
N THR A 317 7.16 4.98 10.01
CA THR A 317 6.75 4.44 11.31
C THR A 317 6.08 3.07 11.13
N LEU A 318 5.89 2.32 12.21
CA LEU A 318 5.22 1.02 12.20
C LEU A 318 3.82 1.07 11.57
N GLU A 319 3.10 2.18 11.75
CA GLU A 319 1.73 2.39 11.25
C GLU A 319 1.63 2.41 9.71
N HIS A 320 2.74 2.70 9.02
CA HIS A 320 2.79 2.63 7.56
C HIS A 320 2.78 1.18 7.04
N LEU A 321 3.03 0.19 7.90
CA LEU A 321 2.89 -1.21 7.54
C LEU A 321 1.40 -1.61 7.57
N PRO A 322 0.96 -2.51 6.66
CA PRO A 322 -0.36 -3.11 6.76
C PRO A 322 -0.55 -3.76 8.13
N GLU A 323 -1.74 -3.68 8.70
CA GLU A 323 -2.05 -4.06 10.10
C GLU A 323 -1.48 -5.43 10.49
N ILE A 324 -1.75 -6.46 9.69
CA ILE A 324 -1.26 -7.84 9.92
C ILE A 324 0.28 -7.99 9.83
N HIS A 325 0.97 -6.96 9.34
CA HIS A 325 2.42 -6.89 9.18
C HIS A 325 3.08 -5.88 10.12
N ARG A 326 2.35 -5.31 11.09
CA ARG A 326 2.89 -4.39 12.11
C ARG A 326 3.73 -5.15 13.14
N TYR A 327 4.84 -5.68 12.67
CA TYR A 327 5.78 -6.48 13.42
C TYR A 327 7.08 -5.71 13.63
N ILE A 328 7.52 -5.60 14.88
CA ILE A 328 8.65 -4.76 15.25
C ILE A 328 9.95 -5.13 14.53
N ASP A 329 10.22 -6.42 14.32
CA ASP A 329 11.44 -6.83 13.62
C ASP A 329 11.35 -6.56 12.11
N LEU A 330 10.15 -6.55 11.51
CA LEU A 330 9.97 -6.13 10.11
C LEU A 330 10.20 -4.63 9.96
N TYR A 331 9.66 -3.82 10.89
CA TYR A 331 9.96 -2.40 10.94
C TYR A 331 11.47 -2.15 11.09
N ALA A 332 12.12 -2.85 12.02
CA ALA A 332 13.57 -2.77 12.23
C ALA A 332 14.35 -3.20 10.98
N LEU A 333 13.92 -4.27 10.30
CA LEU A 333 14.53 -4.73 9.05
C LEU A 333 14.46 -3.65 7.97
N ILE A 334 13.29 -3.02 7.79
CA ILE A 334 13.11 -1.97 6.78
C ILE A 334 14.02 -0.77 7.07
N ARG A 335 14.13 -0.36 8.35
CA ARG A 335 15.06 0.71 8.76
C ARG A 335 16.51 0.32 8.49
N SER A 336 16.91 -0.89 8.87
CA SER A 336 18.27 -1.39 8.63
C SER A 336 18.59 -1.51 7.13
N ALA A 337 17.63 -1.96 6.31
CA ALA A 337 17.76 -1.98 4.86
C ALA A 337 17.92 -0.57 4.27
N ALA A 338 17.22 0.42 4.84
CA ALA A 338 17.37 1.80 4.45
C ALA A 338 18.74 2.37 4.82
N ASP A 339 19.29 2.03 5.99
CA ASP A 339 20.63 2.47 6.40
C ASP A 339 21.72 1.96 5.44
N LEU A 340 21.52 0.79 4.84
CA LEU A 340 22.42 0.18 3.85
C LEU A 340 22.10 0.56 2.40
N THR A 341 20.98 1.23 2.15
CA THR A 341 20.62 1.70 0.80
C THR A 341 21.40 2.98 0.49
N VAL A 342 22.10 2.96 -0.64
CA VAL A 342 22.92 4.08 -1.12
C VAL A 342 22.36 4.63 -2.42
N ARG A 343 22.54 5.93 -2.63
CA ARG A 343 22.30 6.55 -3.93
C ARG A 343 23.55 6.33 -4.78
N VAL A 344 23.36 5.84 -6.00
CA VAL A 344 24.42 5.60 -6.98
C VAL A 344 24.30 6.67 -8.07
N SER A 345 25.35 7.45 -8.28
CA SER A 345 25.42 8.48 -9.33
C SER A 345 26.54 8.12 -10.30
N VAL A 346 26.20 7.86 -11.56
CA VAL A 346 27.14 7.49 -12.62
C VAL A 346 27.19 8.63 -13.63
N THR A 347 28.40 9.03 -14.02
CA THR A 347 28.60 10.20 -14.90
C THR A 347 29.13 9.86 -16.29
N MET A 348 29.54 8.61 -16.51
CA MET A 348 30.08 8.14 -17.80
C MET A 348 29.29 6.94 -18.32
N THR A 349 29.00 6.94 -19.63
CA THR A 349 28.52 5.76 -20.33
C THR A 349 29.67 5.05 -21.03
N SER A 350 29.92 3.78 -20.69
CA SER A 350 31.10 3.07 -21.20
C SER A 350 31.06 2.85 -22.73
N PRO A 351 32.20 2.99 -23.43
CA PRO A 351 32.36 2.59 -24.84
C PRO A 351 32.11 1.09 -25.07
N ASP A 352 32.26 0.27 -24.03
CA ASP A 352 32.16 -1.19 -24.10
C ASP A 352 30.74 -1.71 -23.87
N ARG A 353 29.74 -0.83 -23.69
CA ARG A 353 28.34 -1.28 -23.69
C ARG A 353 28.03 -1.99 -25.01
N PRO A 354 27.46 -3.21 -24.97
CA PRO A 354 27.21 -3.99 -26.18
C PRO A 354 26.13 -3.32 -27.01
N GLU A 355 26.11 -3.60 -28.32
CA GLU A 355 25.05 -3.12 -29.19
C GLU A 355 23.70 -3.73 -28.86
N PHE A 356 23.69 -5.03 -28.56
CA PHE A 356 22.47 -5.76 -28.31
C PHE A 356 22.51 -6.50 -26.97
N TRP A 357 21.32 -6.79 -26.43
CA TRP A 357 21.20 -7.73 -25.34
C TRP A 357 21.74 -9.12 -25.74
N PRO A 358 22.40 -9.86 -24.81
CA PRO A 358 22.98 -11.15 -25.13
C PRO A 358 21.99 -12.11 -25.81
N ASN A 359 22.37 -12.65 -26.97
CA ASN A 359 21.55 -13.55 -27.79
C ASN A 359 20.25 -12.95 -28.34
N THR A 360 20.24 -11.64 -28.63
CA THR A 360 19.08 -10.95 -29.22
C THR A 360 19.55 -9.88 -30.22
N ASN A 361 18.60 -9.31 -30.98
CA ASN A 361 18.82 -8.12 -31.80
C ASN A 361 18.19 -6.85 -31.17
N ILE A 362 17.92 -6.86 -29.87
CA ILE A 362 17.33 -5.71 -29.16
C ILE A 362 18.46 -4.82 -28.69
N PRO A 363 18.46 -3.51 -29.00
CA PRO A 363 19.49 -2.60 -28.55
C PRO A 363 19.69 -2.66 -27.03
N TYR A 364 20.94 -2.72 -26.60
CA TYR A 364 21.27 -2.63 -25.19
C TYR A 364 21.05 -1.20 -24.69
N PHE A 365 20.64 -1.09 -23.44
CA PHE A 365 20.34 0.20 -22.85
C PHE A 365 21.59 1.12 -22.85
N LEU A 366 21.42 2.36 -23.33
CA LEU A 366 22.45 3.39 -23.52
C LEU A 366 23.54 3.09 -24.56
N TYR A 367 23.38 2.08 -25.40
CA TYR A 367 24.32 1.82 -26.49
C TYR A 367 24.54 3.01 -27.44
N HIS A 368 23.48 3.76 -27.75
CA HIS A 368 23.56 4.89 -28.69
C HIS A 368 24.22 6.15 -28.10
N VAL A 369 24.46 6.17 -26.79
CA VAL A 369 25.04 7.30 -26.06
C VAL A 369 26.30 6.88 -25.31
N ARG A 370 27.02 5.88 -25.82
CA ARG A 370 28.35 5.52 -25.32
C ARG A 370 29.30 6.71 -25.37
N GLU A 371 30.25 6.72 -24.45
CA GLU A 371 31.22 7.81 -24.24
C GLU A 371 30.59 9.14 -23.83
N SER A 372 29.27 9.18 -23.58
CA SER A 372 28.61 10.38 -23.07
C SER A 372 28.87 10.59 -21.58
N GLU A 373 29.08 11.85 -21.22
CA GLU A 373 29.26 12.31 -19.84
C GLU A 373 27.95 12.82 -19.24
N SER A 374 26.90 11.98 -19.25
CA SER A 374 25.60 12.37 -18.70
C SER A 374 25.35 11.74 -17.34
N LEU A 375 24.85 12.53 -16.39
CA LEU A 375 24.51 12.04 -15.06
C LEU A 375 23.32 11.08 -15.15
N ARG A 376 23.46 9.93 -14.51
CA ARG A 376 22.41 8.93 -14.31
C ARG A 376 22.43 8.49 -12.87
N THR A 377 21.24 8.36 -12.29
CA THR A 377 21.11 7.99 -10.88
C THR A 377 20.35 6.69 -10.72
N GLY A 378 20.73 5.94 -9.71
CA GLY A 378 20.03 4.75 -9.25
C GLY A 378 20.24 4.52 -7.77
N SER A 379 19.98 3.30 -7.35
CA SER A 379 20.12 2.84 -5.98
C SER A 379 21.09 1.65 -5.92
N GLY A 380 21.66 1.44 -4.75
CA GLY A 380 22.44 0.25 -4.45
C GLY A 380 22.27 -0.17 -3.00
N ARG A 381 22.83 -1.32 -2.65
CA ARG A 381 22.87 -1.82 -1.27
C ARG A 381 24.30 -2.16 -0.88
N VAL A 382 24.74 -1.64 0.25
CA VAL A 382 25.94 -2.12 0.93
C VAL A 382 25.69 -3.54 1.44
N SER A 383 26.50 -4.50 1.00
CA SER A 383 26.37 -5.91 1.39
C SER A 383 27.49 -6.36 2.32
N ARG A 384 28.65 -5.69 2.30
CA ARG A 384 29.80 -6.09 3.10
C ARG A 384 30.76 -4.92 3.29
N VAL A 385 31.46 -4.91 4.41
CA VAL A 385 32.61 -4.05 4.69
C VAL A 385 33.76 -4.96 5.11
N VAL A 386 34.92 -4.81 4.49
CA VAL A 386 36.09 -5.67 4.76
C VAL A 386 37.32 -4.81 4.95
N LYS A 387 38.10 -5.06 6.01
CA LYS A 387 39.38 -4.39 6.19
C LYS A 387 40.37 -4.79 5.08
N GLY A 388 41.04 -3.79 4.51
CA GLY A 388 42.06 -3.97 3.50
C GLY A 388 43.23 -4.80 4.01
N LYS A 389 43.82 -5.59 3.10
CA LYS A 389 44.99 -6.46 3.40
C LYS A 389 46.33 -5.81 3.03
N GLU A 390 46.31 -4.80 2.16
CA GLU A 390 47.52 -4.11 1.70
C GLU A 390 47.96 -3.07 2.73
N GLU A 391 49.25 -2.72 2.72
CA GLU A 391 49.82 -1.78 3.69
C GLU A 391 49.30 -0.35 3.55
N MET A 392 48.81 0.05 2.37
CA MET A 392 48.42 1.43 2.05
C MET A 392 47.07 1.51 1.33
N CYS A 393 46.28 2.54 1.67
CA CYS A 393 44.99 2.81 1.08
C CYS A 393 45.09 3.24 -0.39
N GLN A 394 44.24 2.64 -1.23
CA GLN A 394 44.15 2.92 -2.67
C GLN A 394 43.04 3.92 -3.04
N CYS A 395 42.42 4.62 -2.07
CA CYS A 395 41.42 5.64 -2.38
C CYS A 395 42.07 6.84 -3.09
N THR A 396 41.29 7.60 -3.86
CA THR A 396 41.81 8.73 -4.65
C THR A 396 42.60 9.73 -3.82
N GLN A 397 42.12 10.04 -2.61
CA GLN A 397 42.79 10.99 -1.71
C GLN A 397 44.14 10.44 -1.19
N CYS A 398 44.21 9.16 -0.85
CA CYS A 398 45.45 8.54 -0.38
C CYS A 398 46.47 8.35 -1.52
N LYS A 399 46.02 8.05 -2.75
CA LYS A 399 46.89 7.95 -3.93
C LYS A 399 47.62 9.26 -4.25
N LEU A 400 46.99 10.40 -3.96
CA LEU A 400 47.57 11.72 -4.18
C LEU A 400 48.35 12.25 -2.97
N SER A 401 48.27 11.57 -1.82
CA SER A 401 48.90 12.00 -0.58
C SER A 401 50.32 11.45 -0.45
N ALA A 402 51.26 12.27 0.06
CA ALA A 402 52.59 11.82 0.45
C ALA A 402 52.57 10.89 1.69
N SER A 403 51.47 10.90 2.45
CA SER A 403 51.25 10.09 3.64
C SER A 403 49.91 9.34 3.51
N PRO A 404 49.84 8.26 2.70
CA PRO A 404 48.63 7.47 2.55
C PRO A 404 48.25 6.79 3.87
N ASN A 405 46.95 6.64 4.10
CA ASN A 405 46.44 5.93 5.28
C ASN A 405 46.77 4.44 5.21
N LYS A 406 47.17 3.85 6.35
CA LYS A 406 47.42 2.41 6.47
C LYS A 406 46.15 1.62 6.79
N ASP A 407 45.24 2.21 7.53
CA ASP A 407 43.92 1.65 7.78
C ASP A 407 42.96 2.04 6.66
N TRP A 408 42.45 1.03 5.97
CA TRP A 408 41.48 1.19 4.89
C TRP A 408 40.58 -0.04 4.77
N TRP A 409 39.47 0.13 4.07
CA TRP A 409 38.42 -0.88 3.91
C TRP A 409 37.88 -0.89 2.49
N THR A 410 37.35 -2.04 2.07
CA THR A 410 36.47 -2.16 0.92
C THR A 410 35.02 -2.19 1.37
N ILE A 411 34.15 -1.47 0.66
CA ILE A 411 32.70 -1.53 0.80
C ILE A 411 32.16 -2.20 -0.46
N THR A 412 31.55 -3.37 -0.32
CA THR A 412 30.92 -4.09 -1.43
C THR A 412 29.50 -3.56 -1.64
N VAL A 413 29.19 -3.09 -2.85
CA VAL A 413 27.89 -2.53 -3.22
C VAL A 413 27.23 -3.35 -4.32
N TRP A 414 25.95 -3.64 -4.14
CA TRP A 414 25.11 -4.32 -5.12
C TRP A 414 24.23 -3.31 -5.83
N THR A 415 24.14 -3.40 -7.16
CA THR A 415 23.29 -2.55 -7.99
C THR A 415 22.91 -3.26 -9.31
N ALA A 416 22.34 -2.52 -10.26
CA ALA A 416 21.95 -3.01 -11.58
C ALA A 416 23.10 -2.90 -12.60
N ALA A 417 23.29 -3.92 -13.45
CA ALA A 417 24.27 -3.89 -14.54
C ALA A 417 23.89 -2.88 -15.65
N SER A 418 22.60 -2.58 -15.77
CA SER A 418 22.11 -1.51 -16.62
C SER A 418 22.60 -0.16 -16.09
N LEU A 419 22.80 0.01 -14.77
CA LEU A 419 23.21 1.27 -14.14
C LEU A 419 24.73 1.41 -14.08
N VAL A 420 25.44 0.36 -13.66
CA VAL A 420 26.91 0.29 -13.66
C VAL A 420 27.30 -0.95 -14.47
N PHE A 421 27.76 -0.72 -15.69
CA PHE A 421 28.01 -1.79 -16.64
C PHE A 421 29.41 -2.38 -16.51
N ASP A 422 30.45 -1.60 -16.24
CA ASP A 422 31.83 -2.10 -16.17
C ASP A 422 32.71 -1.20 -15.30
N GLU A 423 34.02 -1.49 -15.29
CA GLU A 423 35.01 -0.74 -14.51
C GLU A 423 35.10 0.73 -14.96
N THR A 424 34.89 1.03 -16.25
CA THR A 424 34.88 2.41 -16.75
C THR A 424 33.75 3.19 -16.11
N GLU A 425 32.53 2.68 -16.13
CA GLU A 425 31.38 3.35 -15.50
C GLU A 425 31.51 3.39 -13.97
N ALA A 426 32.00 2.29 -13.38
CA ALA A 426 32.18 2.19 -11.94
C ALA A 426 33.24 3.17 -11.42
N ASN A 427 34.35 3.41 -12.12
CA ASN A 427 35.33 4.45 -11.73
C ASN A 427 34.79 5.88 -11.91
N HIS A 428 33.72 6.07 -12.68
CA HIS A 428 33.00 7.35 -12.82
C HIS A 428 31.70 7.38 -11.99
N THR A 429 31.64 6.53 -10.96
CA THR A 429 30.52 6.44 -10.03
C THR A 429 30.86 7.06 -8.68
N SER A 430 29.89 7.76 -8.11
CA SER A 430 29.91 8.20 -6.72
C SER A 430 28.74 7.59 -5.94
N LEU A 431 28.98 7.31 -4.67
CA LEU A 431 28.01 6.74 -3.74
C LEU A 431 27.70 7.76 -2.66
N ARG A 432 26.43 8.16 -2.53
CA ARG A 432 25.97 9.01 -1.43
C ARG A 432 25.24 8.18 -0.38
N PHE A 433 25.78 8.17 0.83
CA PHE A 433 25.28 7.42 1.97
C PHE A 433 24.30 8.25 2.80
N PHE A 434 23.38 7.58 3.51
CA PHE A 434 22.47 8.21 4.49
C PHE A 434 21.67 9.42 3.95
N TYR A 435 21.33 9.43 2.67
CA TYR A 435 20.59 10.53 2.02
C TYR A 435 19.07 10.42 2.26
N ASP A 436 18.67 10.59 3.51
CA ASP A 436 17.27 10.47 3.94
C ASP A 436 16.49 11.77 3.78
N LYS A 437 17.16 12.91 3.95
CA LYS A 437 16.61 14.27 3.75
C LYS A 437 17.58 15.14 2.97
N THR A 438 17.09 16.26 2.45
CA THR A 438 17.87 17.22 1.65
C THR A 438 18.97 17.93 2.45
N ASP A 439 18.76 18.10 3.75
CA ASP A 439 19.66 18.76 4.70
C ASP A 439 20.66 17.79 5.38
N ASN A 440 20.57 16.49 5.11
CA ASN A 440 21.53 15.53 5.66
C ASN A 440 22.96 15.83 5.17
N PRO A 441 23.98 15.73 6.04
CA PRO A 441 25.38 15.87 5.65
C PRO A 441 25.71 14.98 4.46
N GLU A 442 26.42 15.55 3.49
CA GLU A 442 26.85 14.81 2.33
C GLU A 442 28.02 13.89 2.70
N ILE A 443 27.75 12.59 2.73
CA ILE A 443 28.78 11.55 2.86
C ILE A 443 28.87 10.84 1.51
N THR A 444 29.83 11.27 0.69
CA THR A 444 30.02 10.77 -0.67
C THR A 444 31.36 10.06 -0.79
N VAL A 445 31.35 8.85 -1.36
CA VAL A 445 32.57 8.09 -1.69
C VAL A 445 32.67 7.97 -3.20
N THR A 446 33.79 8.41 -3.76
CA THR A 446 34.15 8.12 -5.16
C THR A 446 34.58 6.67 -5.27
N VAL A 447 34.02 5.94 -6.21
CA VAL A 447 34.32 4.53 -6.38
C VAL A 447 35.70 4.38 -7.03
N VAL A 448 36.61 3.72 -6.31
CA VAL A 448 37.83 3.15 -6.89
C VAL A 448 37.60 1.65 -6.97
N VAL A 449 37.41 1.15 -8.19
CA VAL A 449 37.02 -0.25 -8.41
C VAL A 449 38.21 -1.15 -8.14
N ARG A 450 38.01 -2.13 -7.27
CA ARG A 450 39.00 -3.20 -7.04
C ARG A 450 38.57 -4.51 -7.67
N GLU A 451 37.29 -4.84 -7.53
CA GLU A 451 36.66 -6.00 -8.12
C GLU A 451 35.30 -5.56 -8.67
N LEU A 452 34.94 -6.06 -9.84
CA LEU A 452 33.62 -5.87 -10.44
C LEU A 452 33.13 -7.19 -11.03
N LEU A 453 31.97 -7.64 -10.57
CA LEU A 453 31.26 -8.79 -11.11
C LEU A 453 29.94 -8.33 -11.68
N LYS A 454 29.63 -8.73 -12.92
CA LYS A 454 28.35 -8.42 -13.55
C LYS A 454 27.72 -9.62 -14.23
N ASP A 455 26.40 -9.62 -14.26
CA ASP A 455 25.59 -10.48 -15.11
C ASP A 455 24.47 -9.64 -15.73
N VAL A 456 24.67 -9.29 -17.01
CA VAL A 456 23.73 -8.52 -17.80
C VAL A 456 22.40 -9.26 -17.95
N SER A 457 22.41 -10.58 -18.04
CA SER A 457 21.20 -11.37 -18.32
C SER A 457 20.14 -11.30 -17.20
N VAL A 458 20.59 -10.96 -16.00
CA VAL A 458 19.76 -10.77 -14.80
C VAL A 458 19.85 -9.35 -14.22
N ASP A 459 20.45 -8.42 -14.97
CA ASP A 459 20.64 -7.02 -14.60
C ASP A 459 21.31 -6.82 -13.22
N TYR A 460 22.41 -7.54 -12.99
CA TYR A 460 23.10 -7.60 -11.70
C TYR A 460 24.54 -7.10 -11.81
N CYS A 461 24.93 -6.20 -10.92
CA CYS A 461 26.31 -5.74 -10.77
C CYS A 461 26.69 -5.67 -9.30
N VAL A 462 27.92 -6.09 -9.01
CA VAL A 462 28.57 -5.92 -7.72
C VAL A 462 29.95 -5.34 -7.95
N PHE A 463 30.31 -4.35 -7.17
CA PHE A 463 31.66 -3.81 -7.17
C PHE A 463 32.09 -3.43 -5.75
N ASP A 464 33.41 -3.44 -5.55
CA ASP A 464 34.04 -2.98 -4.32
C ASP A 464 34.55 -1.55 -4.51
N CYS A 465 34.25 -0.66 -3.56
CA CYS A 465 34.86 0.66 -3.46
C CYS A 465 35.79 0.77 -2.25
N VAL A 466 36.88 1.52 -2.39
CA VAL A 466 37.90 1.70 -1.35
C VAL A 466 37.66 2.97 -0.55
N THR A 467 37.75 2.89 0.78
CA THR A 467 37.72 4.05 1.67
C THR A 467 38.72 3.91 2.82
N CYS A 468 39.22 5.04 3.32
CA CYS A 468 39.97 5.16 4.58
C CYS A 468 39.18 5.94 5.65
N ASP A 469 37.90 6.25 5.38
CA ASP A 469 37.01 6.90 6.35
C ASP A 469 36.55 5.87 7.40
N LYS A 470 37.24 5.86 8.53
CA LYS A 470 36.91 4.99 9.66
C LYS A 470 35.53 5.30 10.25
N THR A 471 35.10 6.57 10.27
CA THR A 471 33.80 6.95 10.83
C THR A 471 32.65 6.37 10.00
N LEU A 472 32.79 6.37 8.67
CA LEU A 472 31.84 5.71 7.79
C LEU A 472 31.82 4.18 8.03
N VAL A 473 32.99 3.57 8.13
CA VAL A 473 33.13 2.11 8.32
C VAL A 473 32.56 1.64 9.66
N ASP A 474 32.94 2.30 10.76
CA ASP A 474 32.47 2.00 12.12
C ASP A 474 30.93 2.08 12.20
N LYS A 475 30.30 2.89 11.33
CA LYS A 475 28.85 2.96 11.19
C LYS A 475 28.28 1.82 10.33
N LEU A 476 28.87 1.51 9.18
CA LEU A 476 28.33 0.54 8.22
C LEU A 476 28.47 -0.91 8.66
N GLU A 477 29.61 -1.29 9.23
CA GLU A 477 29.89 -2.68 9.61
C GLU A 477 28.82 -3.30 10.54
N PRO A 478 28.43 -2.67 11.67
CA PRO A 478 27.36 -3.21 12.51
C PRO A 478 25.98 -3.19 11.83
N LEU A 479 25.74 -2.26 10.89
CA LEU A 479 24.47 -2.18 10.16
C LEU A 479 24.28 -3.34 9.17
N VAL A 480 25.37 -3.79 8.53
CA VAL A 480 25.34 -4.97 7.63
C VAL A 480 24.91 -6.20 8.43
N GLN A 481 25.60 -6.48 9.54
CA GLN A 481 25.30 -7.64 10.39
C GLN A 481 23.86 -7.58 10.92
N LYS A 482 23.46 -6.43 11.47
CA LYS A 482 22.10 -6.21 11.98
C LYS A 482 21.03 -6.47 10.92
N CYS A 483 21.25 -6.00 9.69
CA CYS A 483 20.28 -6.18 8.60
C CYS A 483 20.13 -7.66 8.23
N ASP A 484 21.22 -8.42 8.19
CA ASP A 484 21.19 -9.84 7.84
C ASP A 484 20.51 -10.68 8.94
N ASP A 485 20.79 -10.38 10.22
CA ASP A 485 20.14 -11.04 11.35
C ASP A 485 18.63 -10.78 11.38
N LEU A 486 18.23 -9.52 11.18
CA LEU A 486 16.82 -9.14 11.08
C LEU A 486 16.15 -9.80 9.87
N TYR A 487 16.85 -9.88 8.73
CA TYR A 487 16.33 -10.52 7.53
C TYR A 487 16.06 -12.00 7.78
N LEU A 488 17.00 -12.73 8.40
CA LEU A 488 16.81 -14.15 8.74
C LEU A 488 15.62 -14.34 9.69
N LYS A 489 15.52 -13.52 10.75
CA LYS A 489 14.44 -13.57 11.73
C LYS A 489 13.06 -13.33 11.10
N VAL A 490 12.94 -12.26 10.30
CA VAL A 490 11.70 -11.91 9.61
C VAL A 490 11.35 -12.96 8.55
N ASN A 491 12.32 -13.45 7.78
CA ASN A 491 12.07 -14.45 6.75
C ASN A 491 11.55 -15.77 7.34
N GLU A 492 12.08 -16.20 8.48
CA GLU A 492 11.60 -17.41 9.16
C GLU A 492 10.16 -17.24 9.65
N LYS A 493 9.79 -16.06 10.19
CA LYS A 493 8.41 -15.75 10.59
C LYS A 493 7.42 -15.87 9.42
N TYR A 494 7.76 -15.31 8.26
CA TYR A 494 6.87 -15.28 7.10
C TYR A 494 7.00 -16.51 6.18
N LYS A 495 7.87 -17.47 6.51
CA LYS A 495 8.18 -18.63 5.67
C LYS A 495 6.97 -19.48 5.30
N LYS A 496 6.06 -19.70 6.27
CA LYS A 496 4.85 -20.51 6.09
C LYS A 496 3.73 -19.77 5.35
N THR A 497 3.74 -18.44 5.38
CA THR A 497 2.67 -17.59 4.83
C THR A 497 3.12 -16.77 3.62
N LYS A 498 4.30 -17.07 3.07
CA LYS A 498 4.95 -16.31 1.99
C LYS A 498 4.07 -16.15 0.75
N ASP A 499 3.39 -17.22 0.34
CA ASP A 499 2.56 -17.27 -0.86
C ASP A 499 1.14 -16.70 -0.59
N ILE A 500 0.78 -16.49 0.68
CA ILE A 500 -0.49 -15.90 1.12
C ILE A 500 -0.37 -14.37 1.21
N HIS A 501 0.62 -13.87 1.95
CA HIS A 501 0.76 -12.43 2.16
C HIS A 501 1.47 -11.73 1.01
N GLN A 502 2.42 -12.42 0.39
CA GLN A 502 3.23 -11.93 -0.73
C GLN A 502 3.88 -10.56 -0.46
N LEU A 503 4.08 -10.20 0.81
CA LEU A 503 4.54 -8.88 1.20
C LEU A 503 5.95 -8.65 0.66
N MET A 504 6.16 -7.46 0.12
CA MET A 504 7.47 -6.99 -0.25
C MET A 504 7.63 -5.51 0.02
N PHE A 505 8.89 -5.08 0.13
CA PHE A 505 9.24 -3.68 0.20
C PHE A 505 10.51 -3.38 -0.60
N ILE A 506 10.64 -2.11 -0.97
CA ILE A 506 11.78 -1.58 -1.71
C ILE A 506 12.17 -0.25 -1.04
N VAL A 507 13.42 -0.13 -0.64
CA VAL A 507 14.01 1.15 -0.24
C VAL A 507 14.92 1.62 -1.37
N SER A 508 14.72 2.84 -1.85
CA SER A 508 15.43 3.35 -3.03
C SER A 508 15.55 4.87 -3.04
N HIS A 509 16.23 5.41 -4.05
CA HIS A 509 16.35 6.83 -4.36
C HIS A 509 15.59 7.17 -5.66
N PRO A 510 14.25 7.28 -5.65
CA PRO A 510 13.48 7.70 -6.82
C PRO A 510 14.02 9.00 -7.40
N HIS A 511 14.33 8.99 -8.69
CA HIS A 511 14.92 10.07 -9.46
C HIS A 511 16.25 10.59 -8.89
N GLY A 512 16.98 9.80 -8.11
CA GLY A 512 18.19 10.25 -7.42
C GLY A 512 17.92 11.18 -6.23
N CYS A 513 16.66 11.36 -5.83
CA CYS A 513 16.28 12.21 -4.71
C CYS A 513 16.42 11.49 -3.36
N THR A 514 15.84 12.08 -2.31
CA THR A 514 15.87 11.52 -0.95
C THR A 514 15.29 10.11 -0.90
N LYS A 515 15.81 9.30 0.02
CA LYS A 515 15.47 7.89 0.16
C LYS A 515 13.98 7.69 0.49
N ARG A 516 13.35 6.76 -0.23
CA ARG A 516 11.93 6.42 -0.08
C ARG A 516 11.72 4.93 0.10
N LEU A 517 10.71 4.60 0.89
CA LEU A 517 10.17 3.26 1.07
C LEU A 517 8.92 3.08 0.22
N SER A 518 8.85 2.00 -0.55
CA SER A 518 7.62 1.51 -1.17
C SER A 518 7.28 0.13 -0.61
N ILE A 519 6.03 -0.06 -0.19
CA ILE A 519 5.51 -1.32 0.32
C ILE A 519 4.44 -1.82 -0.66
N GLY A 520 4.45 -3.12 -0.93
CA GLY A 520 3.47 -3.72 -1.82
C GLY A 520 3.48 -5.23 -1.75
N ARG A 521 3.06 -5.86 -2.85
CA ARG A 521 2.99 -7.31 -2.99
C ARG A 521 3.60 -7.76 -4.30
N TRP A 522 4.27 -8.90 -4.27
CA TRP A 522 4.63 -9.62 -5.48
C TRP A 522 3.45 -10.45 -5.97
N GLN A 523 3.35 -10.69 -7.28
CA GLN A 523 2.23 -11.41 -7.89
C GLN A 523 2.62 -12.81 -8.32
N LYS A 524 3.56 -12.88 -9.29
CA LYS A 524 3.97 -14.12 -9.92
C LYS A 524 5.45 -14.35 -9.65
N LYS A 525 5.80 -15.63 -9.56
CA LYS A 525 7.16 -16.10 -9.36
C LYS A 525 7.51 -17.05 -10.49
N TYR A 526 8.66 -16.80 -11.10
CA TYR A 526 9.14 -17.54 -12.26
C TYR A 526 10.48 -18.17 -11.92
N LEU A 527 10.62 -19.47 -12.19
CA LEU A 527 11.89 -20.17 -12.06
C LEU A 527 12.71 -19.93 -13.32
N MET A 528 13.86 -19.30 -13.15
CA MET A 528 14.81 -18.96 -14.20
C MET A 528 16.03 -19.88 -14.01
N GLY A 529 15.99 -21.05 -14.65
CA GLY A 529 17.01 -22.10 -14.50
C GLY A 529 17.07 -22.70 -13.10
N ASN A 530 18.20 -23.32 -12.76
CA ASN A 530 18.28 -24.26 -11.62
C ASN A 530 18.17 -23.60 -10.23
N ARG A 531 18.39 -22.28 -10.10
CA ARG A 531 18.39 -21.62 -8.76
C ARG A 531 17.85 -20.19 -8.73
N SER A 532 17.53 -19.57 -9.87
CA SER A 532 17.14 -18.16 -9.87
C SER A 532 15.61 -17.99 -9.99
N LYS A 533 15.04 -17.01 -9.28
CA LYS A 533 13.59 -16.73 -9.20
C LYS A 533 13.29 -15.29 -9.61
N LYS A 534 12.60 -15.06 -10.72
CA LYS A 534 12.08 -13.72 -11.06
C LYS A 534 10.72 -13.51 -10.40
N TYR A 535 10.45 -12.29 -9.98
CA TYR A 535 9.19 -11.89 -9.38
C TYR A 535 8.60 -10.73 -10.16
N THR A 536 7.30 -10.76 -10.41
CA THR A 536 6.55 -9.58 -10.85
C THR A 536 5.85 -8.96 -9.65
N TYR A 537 5.67 -7.65 -9.66
CA TYR A 537 5.11 -6.95 -8.51
C TYR A 537 4.46 -5.62 -8.90
N PHE A 538 3.55 -5.16 -8.03
CA PHE A 538 2.91 -3.84 -8.16
C PHE A 538 3.53 -2.77 -7.26
N THR A 539 4.55 -3.13 -6.47
CA THR A 539 5.26 -2.21 -5.59
C THR A 539 5.88 -1.08 -6.41
N CYS A 540 5.67 0.16 -5.96
CA CYS A 540 6.05 1.33 -6.72
C CYS A 540 7.58 1.43 -6.87
N THR A 541 8.00 1.74 -8.09
CA THR A 541 9.37 2.11 -8.44
C THR A 541 9.32 3.26 -9.44
N CYS A 542 10.40 4.01 -9.57
CA CYS A 542 10.58 5.05 -10.58
C CYS A 542 11.97 4.91 -11.19
N PRO A 543 12.30 5.64 -12.27
CA PRO A 543 13.70 5.92 -12.56
C PRO A 543 14.43 6.37 -11.30
N GLY A 544 15.68 5.94 -11.09
CA GLY A 544 16.40 6.11 -9.82
C GLY A 544 16.17 4.98 -8.80
N SER A 545 15.07 4.23 -8.91
CA SER A 545 14.87 3.03 -8.10
C SER A 545 15.68 1.82 -8.61
N SER A 546 16.17 1.84 -9.85
CA SER A 546 16.97 0.74 -10.43
C SER A 546 18.20 0.43 -9.59
N GLY A 547 18.49 -0.85 -9.39
CA GLY A 547 19.58 -1.32 -8.53
C GLY A 547 19.22 -1.41 -7.04
N ALA A 548 18.06 -0.91 -6.63
CA ALA A 548 17.57 -1.08 -5.27
C ALA A 548 17.31 -2.56 -4.96
N SER A 549 17.51 -2.91 -3.70
CA SER A 549 17.21 -4.23 -3.18
C SER A 549 15.72 -4.45 -3.04
N VAL A 550 15.22 -5.52 -3.64
CA VAL A 550 13.83 -5.97 -3.47
C VAL A 550 13.75 -7.00 -2.34
N TYR A 551 13.01 -6.70 -1.28
CA TYR A 551 12.84 -7.61 -0.15
C TYR A 551 11.49 -8.34 -0.25
N CYS A 552 11.51 -9.63 -0.61
CA CYS A 552 10.33 -10.50 -0.58
C CYS A 552 10.34 -11.33 0.71
N LEU A 553 9.27 -11.27 1.52
CA LEU A 553 9.23 -11.98 2.80
C LEU A 553 8.77 -13.44 2.66
N GLY A 554 9.50 -14.36 3.30
CA GLY A 554 9.16 -15.78 3.43
C GLY A 554 9.77 -16.80 2.44
N PRO A 555 10.39 -16.48 1.28
CA PRO A 555 11.11 -17.50 0.51
C PRO A 555 12.35 -17.98 1.29
N GLY A 556 12.29 -19.22 1.80
CA GLY A 556 13.43 -19.89 2.44
C GLY A 556 14.64 -20.00 1.51
N SER A 557 15.80 -19.63 2.08
CA SER A 557 17.23 -19.85 1.73
C SER A 557 17.63 -20.00 0.23
N ALA A 558 18.72 -19.42 -0.27
CA ALA A 558 19.93 -18.86 0.31
C ALA A 558 20.48 -17.79 -0.66
N THR A 559 21.41 -16.96 -0.17
CA THR A 559 22.02 -15.79 -0.82
C THR A 559 21.06 -14.60 -0.95
N CYS A 560 21.10 -13.73 0.07
CA CYS A 560 20.79 -12.30 0.01
C CYS A 560 19.73 -11.92 -1.05
N GLY A 561 18.45 -11.96 -0.65
CA GLY A 561 17.30 -11.82 -1.53
C GLY A 561 17.15 -10.48 -2.25
N SER A 562 18.13 -9.59 -2.17
CA SER A 562 18.20 -8.34 -2.91
C SER A 562 18.54 -8.60 -4.37
N ARG A 563 17.52 -8.86 -5.18
CA ARG A 563 17.63 -8.67 -6.64
C ARG A 563 17.49 -7.19 -6.93
N ALA A 564 18.32 -6.68 -7.83
CA ALA A 564 18.16 -5.35 -8.38
C ALA A 564 16.78 -5.22 -9.02
N THR A 565 16.10 -4.12 -8.73
CA THR A 565 14.87 -3.70 -9.40
C THR A 565 15.11 -3.51 -10.91
N CYS A 566 14.46 -4.35 -11.72
CA CYS A 566 14.16 -4.07 -13.12
C CYS A 566 12.65 -3.84 -13.17
N GLY A 567 12.23 -2.61 -12.92
CA GLY A 567 10.82 -2.28 -12.83
C GLY A 567 10.15 -2.27 -14.22
N SER A 568 8.97 -2.86 -14.30
CA SER A 568 7.94 -2.50 -15.26
C SER A 568 6.64 -2.36 -14.49
N LEU A 569 6.06 -1.15 -14.43
CA LEU A 569 4.62 -0.97 -14.23
C LEU A 569 4.14 0.43 -14.62
N ASP A 570 2.82 0.54 -14.80
CA ASP A 570 2.10 1.39 -15.72
C ASP A 570 1.88 2.86 -15.30
N VAL A 571 1.74 3.73 -16.30
CA VAL A 571 1.46 5.17 -16.22
C VAL A 571 -0.02 5.41 -16.57
N LYS A 572 -0.82 5.94 -15.66
CA LYS A 572 -2.16 6.49 -15.96
C LYS A 572 -2.08 7.99 -16.27
N LEU A 573 -2.94 8.42 -17.22
CA LEU A 573 -3.28 9.79 -17.66
C LEU A 573 -2.58 10.35 -18.92
N ARG A 574 -2.87 9.72 -20.06
CA ARG A 574 -3.05 10.44 -21.34
C ARG A 574 -4.29 9.92 -22.07
N LEU A 575 -5.44 10.56 -21.83
CA LEU A 575 -6.46 10.67 -22.88
C LEU A 575 -7.23 12.00 -22.84
N PHE A 576 -7.28 12.72 -21.71
CA PHE A 576 -8.03 13.98 -21.63
C PHE A 576 -7.26 15.27 -21.95
N ARG A 577 -5.95 15.24 -22.24
CA ARG A 577 -5.17 16.46 -22.57
C ARG A 577 -4.71 16.57 -24.03
N SER A 578 -4.58 15.47 -24.77
CA SER A 578 -4.26 15.54 -26.21
C SER A 578 -5.45 15.99 -27.05
N ILE A 579 -6.68 15.62 -26.68
CA ILE A 579 -7.89 16.11 -27.36
C ILE A 579 -8.08 17.61 -27.13
N ARG A 580 -7.79 18.13 -25.93
CA ARG A 580 -7.93 19.58 -25.66
C ARG A 580 -6.87 20.43 -26.36
N LYS A 581 -5.64 19.94 -26.56
CA LYS A 581 -4.61 20.61 -27.37
C LYS A 581 -4.89 20.50 -28.88
N TYR A 582 -5.40 19.36 -29.37
CA TYR A 582 -5.82 19.24 -30.78
C TYR A 582 -7.06 20.10 -31.10
N TYR A 583 -8.01 20.22 -30.17
CA TYR A 583 -9.20 21.06 -30.34
C TYR A 583 -8.90 22.56 -30.20
N LEU A 584 -7.96 22.97 -29.33
CA LEU A 584 -7.51 24.37 -29.24
C LEU A 584 -6.59 24.78 -30.41
N PHE A 585 -5.80 23.86 -30.96
CA PHE A 585 -5.00 24.11 -32.16
C PHE A 585 -5.88 24.27 -33.41
N TYR A 586 -6.92 23.43 -33.58
CA TYR A 586 -7.87 23.58 -34.70
C TYR A 586 -8.83 24.76 -34.54
N ARG A 587 -9.25 25.11 -33.32
CA ARG A 587 -10.10 26.29 -33.06
C ARG A 587 -9.37 27.61 -33.35
N ASN A 588 -8.06 27.69 -33.11
CA ASN A 588 -7.25 28.86 -33.45
C ASN A 588 -6.85 28.89 -34.94
N PHE A 589 -6.71 27.74 -35.60
CA PHE A 589 -6.41 27.69 -37.03
C PHE A 589 -7.62 28.08 -37.91
N PHE A 590 -8.85 27.86 -37.43
CA PHE A 590 -10.08 28.26 -38.14
C PHE A 590 -10.57 29.68 -37.81
N SER A 591 -10.22 30.27 -36.66
CA SER A 591 -10.65 31.64 -36.35
C SER A 591 -9.86 32.71 -37.15
N GLN A 592 -8.57 32.48 -37.46
CA GLN A 592 -7.77 33.42 -38.26
C GLN A 592 -8.19 33.46 -39.74
N LYS A 593 -8.61 32.32 -40.34
CA LYS A 593 -9.05 32.28 -41.74
C LYS A 593 -10.46 32.86 -41.95
N VAL A 594 -11.32 32.83 -40.93
CA VAL A 594 -12.65 33.47 -40.98
C VAL A 594 -12.54 34.97 -40.70
N LEU A 595 -11.65 35.42 -39.80
CA LEU A 595 -11.40 36.86 -39.59
C LEU A 595 -10.76 37.55 -40.80
N ASN A 596 -9.86 36.87 -41.52
CA ASN A 596 -9.22 37.42 -42.72
C ASN A 596 -10.12 37.44 -43.97
N ARG A 597 -11.24 36.69 -43.97
CA ARG A 597 -12.27 36.80 -45.02
C ARG A 597 -13.29 37.89 -44.73
N LEU A 598 -13.54 38.22 -43.46
CA LEU A 598 -14.46 39.29 -43.08
C LEU A 598 -13.85 40.71 -43.20
N THR A 599 -12.52 40.83 -43.21
CA THR A 599 -11.82 42.11 -43.48
C THR A 599 -11.66 42.44 -44.96
N ARG A 600 -11.91 41.49 -45.87
CA ARG A 600 -11.95 41.74 -47.34
C ARG A 600 -13.34 42.02 -47.89
N ILE A 601 -14.39 41.91 -47.08
CA ILE A 601 -15.78 42.28 -47.46
C ILE A 601 -16.14 43.67 -46.90
N ARG A 602 -15.20 44.35 -46.23
CA ARG A 602 -15.40 45.68 -45.64
C ARG A 602 -14.42 46.76 -46.14
N ASN A 603 -13.72 46.50 -47.25
CA ASN A 603 -12.95 47.48 -48.02
C ASN A 603 -13.47 47.51 -49.45
#